data_AF-R8W5H2-F1
#
_entry.id   AF-R8W5H2-F1
#
_cell.length_a   1.000
_cell.length_b   1.000
_cell.length_c   1.000
_cell.angle_alpha   90.00
_cell.angle_beta   90.00
_cell.angle_gamma   90.00
#
_symmetry.space_group_name_H-M   'P 1'
#
loop_
_entity.id
_entity.type
_entity.pdbx_description
1 polymer ?
#
loop_
_entity_poly.entity_id
_entity_poly.type
_entity_poly.pdbx_seq_one_letter_code
_entity_poly.pdbx_strand_id
1 'polypeptide(L)'
;MTIQEASDRYQIPMNILKEYESWGLCGAVKNVMGAWQYDDEDLERLSLIMTLHDIGFTTEEVETYMRLALEQKGSERERLRMLNRKREFTLDELHFRERQLQRLDYLRHEIQKTQDRKE
;
A
#
# COMPACT_ATOMS: atom_id res chain seq x y z
N MET A 1 -11.21 5.92 20.45
CA MET A 1 -10.63 4.57 20.65
C MET A 1 -9.12 4.68 20.78
N THR A 2 -8.46 3.93 21.66
CA THR A 2 -6.98 3.96 21.81
C THR A 2 -6.26 3.24 20.67
N ILE A 3 -4.94 3.45 20.54
CA ILE A 3 -4.12 2.76 19.53
C ILE A 3 -4.16 1.24 19.65
N GLN A 4 -4.17 0.72 20.88
CA GLN A 4 -4.24 -0.73 21.12
C GLN A 4 -5.62 -1.28 20.75
N GLU A 5 -6.69 -0.60 21.15
CA GLU A 5 -8.05 -1.00 20.77
C GLU A 5 -8.27 -0.93 19.26
N ALA A 6 -7.70 0.07 18.58
CA ALA A 6 -7.77 0.19 17.12
C ALA A 6 -7.05 -0.97 16.44
N SER A 7 -5.84 -1.31 16.91
CA SER A 7 -5.07 -2.44 16.41
C SER A 7 -5.79 -3.77 16.64
N ASP A 8 -6.30 -4.01 17.85
CA ASP A 8 -6.95 -5.27 18.19
C ASP A 8 -8.29 -5.44 17.46
N ARG A 9 -9.12 -4.39 17.41
CA ARG A 9 -10.47 -4.45 16.85
C ARG A 9 -10.50 -4.46 15.33
N TYR A 10 -9.61 -3.71 14.68
CA TYR A 10 -9.58 -3.54 13.22
C TYR A 10 -8.40 -4.26 12.57
N GLN A 11 -7.57 -4.95 13.35
CA GLN A 11 -6.37 -5.66 12.89
C GLN A 11 -5.39 -4.74 12.14
N ILE A 12 -5.38 -3.45 12.50
CA ILE A 12 -4.49 -2.46 11.90
C ILE A 12 -3.10 -2.64 12.51
N PRO A 13 -2.05 -2.83 11.70
CA PRO A 13 -0.70 -2.98 12.21
C PRO A 13 -0.24 -1.74 13.01
N MET A 14 0.44 -1.98 14.14
CA MET A 14 0.90 -0.91 15.04
C MET A 14 1.86 0.08 14.35
N ASN A 15 2.64 -0.36 13.35
CA ASN A 15 3.49 0.53 12.57
C ASN A 15 2.67 1.53 11.74
N ILE A 16 1.55 1.10 11.16
CA ILE A 16 0.67 1.98 10.37
C ILE A 16 0.03 3.06 11.25
N LEU A 17 -0.42 2.67 12.45
CA LEU A 17 -0.96 3.61 13.43
C LEU A 17 0.08 4.66 13.86
N LYS A 18 1.32 4.23 14.09
CA LYS A 18 2.44 5.13 14.43
C LYS A 18 2.87 6.03 13.29
N GLU A 19 2.92 5.51 12.05
CA GLU A 19 3.18 6.32 10.85
C GLU A 19 2.13 7.42 10.72
N TYR A 20 0.86 7.06 10.86
CA TYR A 20 -0.26 8.00 10.82
C TYR A 20 -0.17 9.09 11.89
N GLU A 21 0.13 8.73 13.15
CA GLU A 21 0.38 9.70 14.23
C GLU A 21 1.58 10.60 13.94
N SER A 22 2.66 10.05 13.36
CA SER A 22 3.91 10.78 13.09
C SER A 22 3.76 11.88 12.04
N TRP A 23 2.86 11.71 11.09
CA TRP A 23 2.65 12.67 10.00
C TRP A 23 1.89 13.93 10.45
N GLY A 24 1.26 13.90 11.63
CA GLY A 24 0.53 15.05 12.19
C GLY A 24 -0.64 15.53 11.31
N LEU A 25 -1.18 14.65 10.46
CA LEU A 25 -2.16 14.99 9.43
C LEU A 25 -3.53 15.39 9.98
N CYS A 26 -3.86 14.98 11.21
CA CYS A 26 -5.03 15.47 11.93
C CYS A 26 -4.68 16.76 12.67
N GLY A 27 -4.99 17.90 12.05
CA GLY A 27 -4.80 19.25 12.61
C GLY A 27 -5.65 19.59 13.85
N ALA A 28 -6.11 18.61 14.61
CA ALA A 28 -6.83 18.84 15.86
C ALA A 28 -6.11 18.11 16.98
N VAL A 29 -5.83 18.86 18.03
CA VAL A 29 -5.44 18.38 19.35
C VAL A 29 -6.51 17.40 19.85
N LYS A 30 -6.47 16.14 19.43
CA LYS A 30 -7.29 15.04 19.97
C LYS A 30 -6.56 14.32 21.13
N ASN A 31 -5.65 15.02 21.80
CA ASN A 31 -5.05 14.57 23.05
C ASN A 31 -6.00 14.91 24.21
N VAL A 32 -6.97 14.03 24.48
CA VAL A 32 -7.67 14.06 25.76
C VAL A 32 -6.82 13.26 26.75
N MET A 33 -6.16 13.95 27.68
CA MET A 33 -5.21 13.37 28.65
C MET A 33 -4.00 12.63 28.05
N GLY A 34 -3.42 13.16 26.95
CA GLY A 34 -2.12 12.70 26.44
C GLY A 34 -2.15 11.36 25.67
N ALA A 35 -3.34 10.83 25.36
CA ALA A 35 -3.51 9.68 24.49
C ALA A 35 -4.37 10.05 23.27
N TRP A 36 -3.95 9.61 22.09
CA TRP A 36 -4.71 9.72 20.86
C TRP A 36 -6.00 8.88 20.94
N GLN A 37 -7.10 9.46 20.44
CA GLN A 37 -8.38 8.80 20.32
C GLN A 37 -8.82 8.80 18.86
N TYR A 38 -8.84 7.62 18.25
CA TYR A 38 -9.33 7.39 16.88
C TYR A 38 -10.85 7.45 16.87
N ASP A 39 -11.40 8.18 15.90
CA ASP A 39 -12.82 8.17 15.53
C ASP A 39 -13.05 7.48 14.18
N ASP A 40 -14.29 7.46 13.72
CA ASP A 40 -14.68 6.78 12.48
C ASP A 40 -13.97 7.36 11.24
N GLU A 41 -13.70 8.66 11.21
CA GLU A 41 -12.99 9.31 10.10
C GLU A 41 -11.51 8.89 10.08
N ASP A 42 -10.89 8.80 11.26
CA ASP A 42 -9.53 8.28 11.39
C ASP A 42 -9.44 6.82 10.93
N LEU A 43 -10.47 6.01 11.18
CA LEU A 43 -10.54 4.62 10.69
C LEU A 43 -10.66 4.52 9.17
N GLU A 44 -11.46 5.37 8.53
CA GLU A 44 -11.54 5.43 7.06
C GLU A 44 -10.18 5.79 6.45
N ARG A 45 -9.47 6.75 7.04
CA ARG A 45 -8.13 7.17 6.60
C ARG A 45 -7.10 6.06 6.78
N LEU A 46 -7.14 5.33 7.91
CA LEU A 46 -6.25 4.20 8.15
C LEU A 46 -6.50 3.05 7.17
N SER A 47 -7.77 2.77 6.83
CA SER A 47 -8.11 1.79 5.78
C SER A 47 -7.54 2.16 4.42
N LEU A 48 -7.56 3.46 4.08
CA LEU A 48 -6.95 3.96 2.86
C LEU A 48 -5.42 3.82 2.89
N ILE A 49 -4.77 4.15 4.00
CA ILE A 49 -3.32 3.97 4.20
C ILE A 49 -2.92 2.51 4.02
N MET A 50 -3.65 1.58 4.62
CA MET A 50 -3.42 0.14 4.43
C MET A 50 -3.52 -0.25 2.96
N THR A 51 -4.59 0.22 2.28
CA THR A 51 -4.78 -0.06 0.85
C THR A 51 -3.61 0.44 0.00
N LEU A 52 -3.08 1.64 0.30
CA LEU A 52 -1.95 2.21 -0.44
C LEU A 52 -0.67 1.41 -0.22
N HIS A 53 -0.40 0.97 1.01
CA HIS A 53 0.73 0.08 1.31
C HIS A 53 0.59 -1.28 0.62
N ASP A 54 -0.61 -1.87 0.61
CA ASP A 54 -0.88 -3.18 -0.01
C ASP A 54 -0.68 -3.16 -1.54
N ILE A 55 -1.00 -2.04 -2.20
CA ILE A 55 -0.70 -1.84 -3.64
C ILE A 55 0.76 -1.39 -3.87
N GLY A 56 1.56 -1.33 -2.81
CA GLY A 56 3.01 -1.17 -2.84
C GLY A 56 3.52 0.26 -2.72
N PHE A 57 2.69 1.25 -2.35
CA PHE A 57 3.17 2.62 -2.10
C PHE A 57 4.21 2.62 -0.98
N THR A 58 5.24 3.44 -1.11
CA THR A 58 6.19 3.66 -0.01
C THR A 58 5.56 4.56 1.06
N THR A 59 6.08 4.52 2.29
CA THR A 59 5.64 5.40 3.39
C THR A 59 5.61 6.89 2.96
N GLU A 60 6.59 7.35 2.18
CA GLU A 60 6.64 8.72 1.63
C GLU A 60 5.55 9.00 0.59
N GLU A 61 5.28 8.04 -0.30
CA GLU A 61 4.20 8.15 -1.29
C GLU A 61 2.81 8.14 -0.60
N VAL A 62 2.64 7.31 0.43
CA VAL A 62 1.43 7.26 1.25
C VAL A 62 1.21 8.59 1.95
N GLU A 63 2.22 9.13 2.64
CA GLU A 63 2.11 10.43 3.31
C GLU A 63 1.71 11.53 2.32
N THR A 64 2.37 11.57 1.16
CA THR A 64 2.07 12.54 0.10
C THR A 64 0.63 12.40 -0.39
N TYR A 65 0.17 11.17 -0.63
CA TYR A 65 -1.20 10.91 -1.03
C TYR A 65 -2.21 11.38 0.03
N MET A 66 -1.92 11.12 1.31
CA MET A 66 -2.80 11.49 2.41
C MET A 66 -2.86 13.01 2.62
N ARG A 67 -1.73 13.72 2.48
CA ARG A 67 -1.72 15.20 2.48
C ARG A 67 -2.65 15.75 1.40
N LEU A 68 -2.53 15.24 0.16
CA LEU A 68 -3.39 15.60 -0.96
C LEU A 68 -4.87 15.24 -0.70
N ALA A 69 -5.15 14.09 -0.07
CA ALA A 69 -6.51 13.67 0.22
C ALA A 69 -7.22 14.59 1.23
N LEU A 70 -6.47 15.18 2.16
CA LEU A 70 -6.97 16.13 3.15
C LEU A 70 -7.11 17.56 2.61
N GLU A 71 -6.43 17.88 1.50
CA GLU A 71 -6.63 19.14 0.78
C GLU A 71 -7.98 19.13 0.03
N GLN A 72 -8.93 19.94 0.50
CA GLN A 72 -10.33 19.91 0.05
C GLN A 72 -10.58 20.30 -1.42
N LYS A 73 -9.64 20.93 -2.14
CA LYS A 73 -9.87 21.38 -3.53
C LYS A 73 -8.66 21.15 -4.44
N GLY A 74 -8.87 20.44 -5.54
CA GLY A 74 -7.95 20.41 -6.70
C GLY A 74 -6.91 19.28 -6.72
N SER A 75 -6.77 18.53 -5.62
CA SER A 75 -5.74 17.48 -5.46
C SER A 75 -6.09 16.14 -6.15
N GLU A 76 -7.33 15.94 -6.59
CA GLU A 76 -7.80 14.69 -7.22
C GLU A 76 -6.97 14.30 -8.44
N ARG A 77 -6.59 15.29 -9.27
CA ARG A 77 -5.75 15.06 -10.45
C ARG A 77 -4.37 14.54 -10.06
N GLU A 78 -3.83 14.99 -8.93
CA GLU A 78 -2.52 14.54 -8.43
C GLU A 78 -2.59 13.14 -7.85
N ARG A 79 -3.63 12.87 -7.04
CA ARG A 79 -3.89 11.52 -6.53
C ARG A 79 -4.09 10.51 -7.65
N LEU A 80 -4.84 10.85 -8.70
CA LEU A 80 -4.98 10.02 -9.89
C LEU A 80 -3.66 9.81 -10.62
N ARG A 81 -2.81 10.85 -10.74
CA ARG A 81 -1.46 10.71 -11.32
C ARG A 81 -0.60 9.73 -10.53
N MET A 82 -0.63 9.79 -9.19
CA MET A 82 0.14 8.85 -8.35
C MET A 82 -0.33 7.41 -8.56
N LEU A 83 -1.65 7.17 -8.55
CA LEU A 83 -2.23 5.85 -8.80
C LEU A 83 -1.87 5.32 -10.19
N ASN A 84 -1.94 6.15 -11.23
CA ASN A 84 -1.56 5.76 -12.59
C ASN A 84 -0.08 5.38 -12.71
N ARG A 85 0.82 6.15 -12.09
CA ARG A 85 2.25 5.81 -12.03
C ARG A 85 2.49 4.48 -11.35
N LYS A 86 1.79 4.22 -10.24
CA LYS A 86 1.91 2.93 -9.55
C LYS A 86 1.43 1.78 -10.43
N ARG A 87 0.29 1.96 -11.08
CA ARG A 87 -0.28 0.98 -12.02
C ARG A 87 0.69 0.67 -13.17
N GLU A 88 1.30 1.69 -13.77
CA GLU A 88 2.29 1.52 -14.86
C GLU A 88 3.50 0.73 -14.37
N PHE A 89 4.06 1.10 -13.22
CA PHE A 89 5.19 0.37 -12.62
C PHE A 89 4.86 -1.11 -12.33
N THR A 90 3.70 -1.38 -11.72
CA THR A 90 3.25 -2.76 -11.45
C THR A 90 3.06 -3.56 -12.73
N LEU A 91 2.54 -2.94 -13.80
CA LEU A 91 2.37 -3.59 -15.10
C LEU A 91 3.73 -3.94 -15.72
N ASP A 92 4.71 -3.04 -15.65
CA ASP A 92 6.06 -3.29 -16.13
C ASP A 92 6.74 -4.45 -15.35
N GLU A 93 6.54 -4.51 -14.03
CA GLU A 93 7.02 -5.64 -13.24
C GLU A 93 6.34 -6.95 -13.66
N LEU A 94 5.02 -6.94 -13.86
CA LEU A 94 4.28 -8.11 -14.31
C LEU A 94 4.83 -8.61 -15.65
N HIS A 95 5.01 -7.72 -16.63
CA HIS A 95 5.61 -8.06 -17.92
C HIS A 95 7.03 -8.60 -17.79
N PHE A 96 7.81 -8.12 -16.82
CA PHE A 96 9.12 -8.67 -16.53
C PHE A 96 9.03 -10.11 -15.97
N ARG A 97 8.14 -10.37 -15.01
CA ARG A 97 7.91 -11.71 -14.45
C ARG A 97 7.39 -12.70 -15.50
N GLU A 98 6.50 -12.27 -16.38
CA GLU A 98 6.03 -13.08 -17.51
C GLU A 98 7.19 -13.55 -18.40
N ARG A 99 8.12 -12.64 -18.74
CA ARG A 99 9.32 -13.01 -19.52
C ARG A 99 10.24 -13.96 -18.78
N GLN A 100 10.33 -13.85 -17.45
CA GLN A 100 11.10 -14.81 -16.64
C GLN A 100 10.45 -16.20 -16.68
N LEU A 101 9.13 -16.29 -16.54
CA LEU A 101 8.38 -17.54 -16.62
C LEU A 101 8.55 -18.23 -17.97
N GLN A 102 8.45 -17.48 -19.08
CA GLN A 102 8.67 -18.03 -20.43
C GLN A 102 10.05 -18.69 -20.58
N ARG A 103 11.10 -18.10 -19.99
CA ARG A 103 12.45 -18.68 -20.02
C ARG A 103 12.53 -19.95 -19.18
N LEU A 104 11.89 -19.98 -18.02
CA LEU A 104 11.82 -21.17 -17.18
C LEU A 104 11.10 -22.31 -17.90
N ASP A 105 9.96 -22.02 -18.51
CA ASP A 105 9.17 -23.03 -19.23
C ASP A 105 9.92 -23.57 -20.46
N TYR A 106 10.66 -22.71 -21.17
CA TYR A 106 11.53 -23.15 -22.25
C TYR A 106 12.59 -24.14 -21.76
N LEU A 107 13.30 -23.82 -20.68
CA LEU A 107 14.32 -24.72 -20.11
C LEU A 107 13.72 -26.05 -19.64
N ARG A 108 12.55 -26.01 -19.01
CA ARG A 108 11.82 -27.22 -18.58
C ARG A 108 11.45 -28.10 -19.78
N HIS A 109 10.95 -27.50 -20.85
CA HIS A 109 10.59 -28.20 -22.08
C HIS A 109 11.79 -28.89 -22.73
N GLU A 110 12.95 -28.22 -22.82
CA GLU A 110 14.16 -28.81 -23.42
C GLU A 110 14.69 -30.00 -22.61
N ILE A 111 14.59 -29.95 -21.27
CA ILE A 111 14.93 -31.08 -20.41
C ILE A 111 13.99 -32.25 -20.65
N GLN A 112 12.67 -32.01 -20.64
CA GLN A 112 11.67 -33.08 -20.84
C GLN A 112 11.85 -33.77 -22.19
N LYS A 113 12.01 -33.00 -23.27
CA LYS A 113 12.26 -33.50 -24.62
C LYS A 113 13.53 -34.36 -24.72
N THR A 114 14.54 -34.07 -23.90
CA THR A 114 15.78 -34.85 -23.85
C THR A 114 15.57 -36.18 -23.13
N GLN A 115 14.68 -36.23 -22.13
CA GLN A 115 14.31 -37.47 -21.44
C GLN A 115 13.46 -38.37 -22.35
N ASP A 116 12.45 -37.83 -23.03
CA ASP A 116 11.55 -38.57 -23.91
C ASP A 116 12.26 -39.19 -25.14
N ARG A 117 13.44 -38.66 -25.52
CA ARG A 117 14.26 -39.20 -26.63
C ARG A 117 15.22 -40.33 -26.21
N LYS A 118 15.39 -40.56 -24.92
CA LYS A 118 16.26 -41.61 -24.38
C LYS A 118 15.50 -42.89 -24.04
N GLU A 119 14.17 -42.83 -24.04
CA GLU A 119 13.26 -43.97 -24.00
C GLU A 119 12.92 -44.43 -25.43
#